data_AF-A0A2T5K1U5-F1
#
_entry.id   AF-A0A2T5K1U5-F1
#
_cell.length_a   1.000
_cell.length_b   1.000
_cell.length_c   1.000
_cell.angle_alpha   90.00
_cell.angle_beta   90.00
_cell.angle_gamma   90.00
#
_symmetry.space_group_name_H-M   'P 1'
#
loop_
_entity.id
_entity.type
_entity.pdbx_description
1 polymer ?
#
loop_
_entity_poly.entity_id
_entity_poly.type
_entity_poly.pdbx_seq_one_letter_code
_entity_poly.pdbx_strand_id
1 'polypeptide(L)'
;MAATLGILCACAPMSPYEAVNSPAVLKIVENARTTGDHAALSTYFENLGAEMRIKAEEQRKLLQHYQEKSYLYGRQAQDQQSHTWALMHRYEQAAKTSLGKAASHRQIAARLARESGNATPRPDRGR
;
A
#
# COMPACT_ATOMS: atom_id res chain seq x y z
N MET A 1 9.27 35.60 -32.35
CA MET A 1 8.38 34.46 -32.06
C MET A 1 9.05 33.62 -30.99
N ALA A 2 8.59 33.73 -29.74
CA ALA A 2 9.14 32.95 -28.62
C ALA A 2 8.48 31.57 -28.61
N ALA A 3 9.29 30.52 -28.77
CA ALA A 3 8.83 29.14 -28.69
C ALA A 3 8.55 28.79 -27.23
N THR A 4 7.27 28.66 -26.86
CA THR A 4 6.86 28.08 -25.60
C THR A 4 7.00 26.56 -25.69
N LEU A 5 8.08 26.02 -25.09
CA LEU A 5 8.16 24.59 -24.81
C LEU A 5 7.13 24.26 -23.72
N GLY A 6 6.01 23.67 -24.12
CA GLY A 6 5.06 23.04 -23.21
C GLY A 6 5.65 21.73 -22.69
N ILE A 7 6.01 21.69 -21.40
CA ILE A 7 6.34 20.45 -20.71
C ILE A 7 5.03 19.69 -20.47
N LEU A 8 4.81 18.64 -21.26
CA LEU A 8 3.78 17.64 -20.97
C LEU A 8 4.23 16.84 -19.74
N CYS A 9 3.86 17.27 -18.54
CA CYS A 9 3.93 16.43 -17.35
C CYS A 9 2.90 15.31 -17.51
N ALA A 10 3.33 14.19 -18.11
CA ALA A 10 2.58 12.94 -18.11
C ALA A 10 2.63 12.35 -16.69
N CYS A 11 1.90 12.98 -15.76
CA CYS A 11 1.66 12.40 -14.45
C CYS A 11 0.59 11.30 -14.63
N ALA A 12 1.00 10.14 -15.16
CA ALA A 12 0.20 8.94 -14.94
C ALA A 12 0.21 8.68 -13.42
N PRO A 13 -0.95 8.65 -12.76
CA PRO A 13 -0.98 8.36 -11.33
C PRO A 13 -0.34 6.99 -11.10
N MET A 14 0.68 6.97 -10.23
CA MET A 14 1.39 5.75 -9.87
C MET A 14 0.37 4.69 -9.44
N SER A 15 0.54 3.46 -9.92
CA SER A 15 -0.38 2.40 -9.53
C SER A 15 -0.26 2.19 -8.01
N PRO A 16 -1.35 1.93 -7.28
CA PRO A 16 -1.24 1.79 -5.83
C PRO A 16 -0.48 0.50 -5.43
N TYR A 17 -0.25 -0.42 -6.38
CA TYR A 17 0.73 -1.49 -6.24
C TYR A 17 2.16 -0.96 -6.06
N GLU A 18 2.58 0.01 -6.88
CA GLU A 18 3.91 0.63 -6.78
C GLU A 18 4.04 1.52 -5.53
N ALA A 19 2.93 2.10 -5.07
CA ALA A 19 2.89 2.90 -3.84
C ALA A 19 3.30 2.11 -2.59
N VAL A 20 3.15 0.77 -2.57
CA VAL A 20 3.53 -0.09 -1.44
C VAL A 20 5.02 0.01 -1.13
N ASN A 21 5.86 0.19 -2.15
CA ASN A 21 7.32 0.23 -2.05
C ASN A 21 7.92 1.48 -2.71
N SER A 22 7.16 2.58 -2.79
CA SER A 22 7.67 3.78 -3.45
C SER A 22 8.86 4.38 -2.67
N PRO A 23 9.87 4.96 -3.35
CA PRO A 23 11.01 5.58 -2.68
C PRO A 23 10.61 6.67 -1.67
N ALA A 24 9.54 7.41 -1.97
CA ALA A 24 8.99 8.42 -1.08
C ALA A 24 8.47 7.80 0.23
N VAL A 25 7.70 6.71 0.15
CA VAL A 25 7.19 6.01 1.33
C VAL A 25 8.32 5.39 2.13
N LEU A 26 9.32 4.80 1.46
CA LEU A 26 10.50 4.24 2.14
C LEU A 26 11.24 5.30 2.96
N LYS A 27 11.41 6.51 2.41
CA LYS A 27 12.01 7.64 3.13
C LYS A 27 11.17 8.09 4.33
N ILE A 28 9.84 8.06 4.24
CA ILE A 28 8.96 8.38 5.38
C ILE A 28 9.11 7.32 6.47
N VAL A 29 9.11 6.04 6.10
CA VAL A 29 9.33 4.91 7.02
C VAL A 29 10.67 5.02 7.73
N GLU A 30 11.74 5.35 6.99
CA GLU A 30 13.09 5.53 7.54
C GLU A 30 13.18 6.69 8.54
N ASN A 31 12.38 7.75 8.35
CA ASN A 31 12.40 8.95 9.20
C ASN A 31 11.39 8.92 10.36
N ALA A 32 10.50 7.93 10.43
CA ALA A 32 9.52 7.83 11.52
C ALA A 32 10.21 7.56 12.87
N ARG A 33 9.90 8.38 13.89
CA ARG A 33 10.50 8.28 15.23
C ARG A 33 9.49 8.25 16.36
N THR A 34 8.32 8.84 16.15
CA THR A 34 7.32 9.05 17.20
C THR A 34 6.19 8.02 17.14
N THR A 35 5.45 7.87 18.24
CA THR A 35 4.19 7.12 18.27
C THR A 35 3.23 7.59 17.17
N GLY A 36 3.15 8.91 16.95
CA GLY A 36 2.31 9.52 15.93
C GLY A 36 2.73 9.12 14.51
N ASP A 37 4.04 9.16 14.21
CA ASP A 37 4.57 8.78 12.90
C ASP A 37 4.21 7.34 12.55
N HIS A 38 4.41 6.42 13.50
CA HIS A 38 4.11 5.02 13.29
C HIS A 38 2.61 4.72 13.26
N ALA A 39 1.78 5.46 14.02
CA ALA A 39 0.32 5.37 13.90
C ALA A 39 -0.18 5.83 12.51
N ALA A 40 0.40 6.93 11.99
CA ALA A 40 0.09 7.42 10.66
C ALA A 40 0.51 6.41 9.57
N LEU A 41 1.70 5.82 9.69
CA LEU A 41 2.16 4.76 8.79
C LEU A 41 1.30 3.50 8.86
N SER A 42 0.82 3.10 10.04
CA SER A 42 -0.14 2.00 10.18
C SER A 42 -1.40 2.27 9.37
N THR A 43 -1.98 3.45 9.56
CA THR A 43 -3.20 3.88 8.85
C THR A 43 -3.00 3.95 7.35
N TYR A 44 -1.85 4.50 6.90
CA TYR A 44 -1.50 4.58 5.50
C TYR A 44 -1.45 3.19 4.84
N PHE A 45 -0.74 2.24 5.44
CA PHE A 45 -0.65 0.90 4.88
C PHE A 45 -1.95 0.08 5.02
N GLU A 46 -2.80 0.36 6.01
CA GLU A 46 -4.15 -0.20 6.10
C GLU A 46 -5.01 0.24 4.92
N ASN A 47 -5.02 1.54 4.61
CA ASN A 47 -5.76 2.09 3.48
C ASN A 47 -5.24 1.51 2.15
N LEU A 48 -3.92 1.42 1.99
CA LEU A 48 -3.32 0.82 0.80
C LEU A 48 -3.68 -0.66 0.68
N GLY A 49 -3.69 -1.40 1.78
CA GLY A 49 -4.14 -2.80 1.83
C GLY A 49 -5.60 -2.96 1.41
N ALA A 50 -6.48 -2.06 1.87
CA ALA A 50 -7.88 -2.05 1.49
C ALA A 50 -8.07 -1.77 -0.02
N GLU A 51 -7.34 -0.80 -0.56
CA GLU A 51 -7.38 -0.50 -1.99
C GLU A 51 -6.91 -1.69 -2.84
N MET A 52 -5.83 -2.37 -2.43
CA MET A 52 -5.35 -3.58 -3.12
C MET A 52 -6.36 -4.72 -3.09
N ARG A 53 -7.11 -4.88 -1.99
CA ARG A 53 -8.20 -5.87 -1.93
C ARG A 53 -9.32 -5.55 -2.92
N ILE A 54 -9.74 -4.29 -3.01
CA ILE A 54 -10.75 -3.84 -3.96
C ILE A 54 -10.31 -4.18 -5.40
N LYS A 55 -9.06 -3.85 -5.76
CA LYS A 55 -8.52 -4.17 -7.09
C LYS A 55 -8.41 -5.67 -7.34
N ALA A 56 -8.03 -6.47 -6.35
CA ALA A 56 -8.02 -7.93 -6.48
C ALA A 56 -9.43 -8.47 -6.76
N GLU A 57 -10.45 -7.95 -6.08
CA GLU A 57 -11.85 -8.33 -6.29
C GLU A 57 -12.38 -7.92 -7.68
N GLU A 58 -11.98 -6.76 -8.19
CA GLU A 58 -12.28 -6.34 -9.56
C GLU A 58 -11.69 -7.32 -10.59
N GLN A 59 -10.40 -7.68 -10.43
CA GLN A 59 -9.77 -8.67 -11.31
C GLN A 59 -10.39 -10.05 -11.17
N ARG A 60 -10.80 -10.46 -9.96
CA ARG A 60 -11.49 -11.73 -9.73
C ARG A 60 -12.81 -11.81 -10.49
N LYS A 61 -13.63 -10.75 -10.45
CA LYS A 61 -14.90 -10.66 -11.20
C LYS A 61 -14.65 -10.71 -12.70
N LEU A 62 -13.62 -10.01 -13.18
CA LEU A 62 -13.24 -10.02 -14.59
C LEU A 62 -12.74 -11.40 -15.05
N LEU A 63 -11.95 -12.08 -14.21
CA LEU A 63 -11.46 -13.42 -14.49
C LEU A 63 -12.63 -14.41 -14.61
N GLN A 64 -13.59 -14.33 -13.68
CA GLN A 64 -14.81 -15.13 -13.73
C GLN A 64 -15.56 -14.90 -15.05
N HIS A 65 -15.69 -13.64 -15.48
CA HIS A 65 -16.32 -13.33 -16.76
C HIS A 65 -15.60 -13.95 -17.96
N TYR A 66 -14.26 -13.87 -18.01
CA TYR A 66 -13.48 -14.48 -19.09
C TYR A 66 -13.51 -16.01 -19.07
N GLN A 67 -13.69 -16.62 -17.89
CA GLN A 67 -13.88 -18.06 -17.75
C GLN A 67 -15.25 -18.49 -18.25
N GLU A 68 -16.31 -17.85 -17.76
CA GLU A 68 -17.71 -18.16 -18.10
C GLU A 68 -18.02 -17.88 -19.59
N LYS A 69 -17.44 -16.81 -20.14
CA LYS A 69 -17.71 -16.37 -21.53
C LYS A 69 -16.53 -16.58 -22.46
N SER A 70 -15.67 -17.54 -22.17
CA SER A 70 -14.49 -17.87 -22.98
C SER A 70 -14.82 -18.08 -24.47
N TYR A 71 -15.99 -18.65 -24.78
CA TYR A 71 -16.49 -18.85 -26.14
C TYR A 71 -16.63 -17.56 -26.97
N LEU A 72 -16.80 -16.39 -26.32
CA LEU A 72 -16.87 -15.09 -27.01
C LEU A 72 -15.51 -14.60 -27.52
N TYR A 73 -14.41 -15.12 -26.98
CA TYR A 73 -13.06 -14.61 -27.23
C TYR A 73 -12.15 -15.62 -27.95
N GLY A 74 -12.60 -16.87 -28.13
CA GLY A 74 -11.84 -17.92 -28.81
C GLY A 74 -10.45 -18.11 -28.18
N ARG A 75 -9.40 -18.09 -29.00
CA ARG A 75 -8.01 -18.26 -28.52
C ARG A 75 -7.53 -17.16 -27.56
N GLN A 76 -8.07 -15.94 -27.68
CA GLN A 76 -7.67 -14.83 -26.80
C GLN A 76 -8.19 -15.00 -25.36
N ALA A 77 -9.18 -15.89 -25.14
CA ALA A 77 -9.71 -16.14 -23.80
C ALA A 77 -8.62 -16.56 -22.81
N GLN A 78 -7.69 -17.42 -23.23
CA GLN A 78 -6.64 -17.94 -22.36
C GLN A 78 -5.64 -16.86 -21.94
N ASP A 79 -5.25 -15.99 -22.88
CA ASP A 79 -4.33 -14.89 -22.61
C ASP A 79 -4.95 -13.89 -21.63
N GLN A 80 -6.24 -13.55 -21.84
CA GLN A 80 -6.98 -12.64 -20.96
C GLN A 80 -7.15 -13.23 -19.56
N GLN A 81 -7.53 -14.52 -19.46
CA GLN A 81 -7.62 -15.21 -18.17
C GLN A 81 -6.29 -15.22 -17.43
N SER A 82 -5.20 -15.57 -18.11
CA SER A 82 -3.86 -15.63 -17.50
C SER A 82 -3.39 -14.26 -17.03
N HIS A 83 -3.61 -13.22 -17.84
CA HIS A 83 -3.27 -11.85 -17.48
C HIS A 83 -4.06 -11.35 -16.27
N THR A 84 -5.39 -11.53 -16.28
CA THR A 84 -6.27 -11.10 -15.18
C THR A 84 -5.97 -11.89 -13.90
N TRP A 85 -5.70 -13.19 -14.00
CA TRP A 85 -5.27 -14.00 -12.85
C TRP A 85 -3.97 -13.49 -12.24
N ALA A 86 -2.98 -13.15 -13.09
CA ALA A 86 -1.71 -12.59 -12.62
C ALA A 86 -1.91 -11.24 -11.91
N LEU A 87 -2.76 -10.36 -12.44
CA LEU A 87 -3.09 -9.08 -11.79
C LEU A 87 -3.82 -9.29 -10.45
N MET A 88 -4.82 -10.18 -10.41
CA MET A 88 -5.52 -10.54 -9.18
C MET A 88 -4.51 -10.98 -8.11
N HIS A 89 -3.64 -11.94 -8.44
CA HIS A 89 -2.65 -12.44 -7.50
C HIS A 89 -1.67 -11.36 -7.03
N ARG A 90 -1.20 -10.50 -7.94
CA ARG A 90 -0.33 -9.37 -7.60
C ARG A 90 -0.98 -8.43 -6.59
N TYR A 91 -2.25 -8.10 -6.78
CA TYR A 91 -2.99 -7.25 -5.84
C TYR A 91 -3.22 -7.94 -4.50
N GLU A 92 -3.51 -9.25 -4.47
CA GLU A 92 -3.63 -10.01 -3.22
C GLU A 92 -2.31 -10.00 -2.41
N GLN A 93 -1.17 -10.20 -3.07
CA GLN A 93 0.14 -10.14 -2.40
C GLN A 93 0.46 -8.73 -1.91
N ALA A 94 0.11 -7.70 -2.69
CA ALA A 94 0.28 -6.31 -2.28
C ALA A 94 -0.59 -5.98 -1.06
N ALA A 95 -1.85 -6.44 -1.02
CA ALA A 95 -2.73 -6.29 0.13
C ALA A 95 -2.12 -6.93 1.38
N LYS A 96 -1.64 -8.18 1.28
CA LYS A 96 -0.98 -8.89 2.38
C LYS A 96 0.26 -8.15 2.88
N THR A 97 1.09 -7.67 1.96
CA THR A 97 2.31 -6.92 2.29
C THR A 97 1.97 -5.62 3.02
N SER A 98 1.01 -4.86 2.51
CA SER A 98 0.56 -3.61 3.14
C SER A 98 0.02 -3.85 4.55
N LEU A 99 -0.86 -4.84 4.72
CA LEU A 99 -1.40 -5.17 6.06
C LEU A 99 -0.32 -5.65 7.03
N GLY A 100 0.69 -6.38 6.55
CA GLY A 100 1.87 -6.74 7.35
C GLY A 100 2.68 -5.53 7.81
N LYS A 101 2.92 -4.56 6.91
CA LYS A 101 3.59 -3.29 7.26
C LYS A 101 2.77 -2.48 8.25
N ALA A 102 1.46 -2.40 8.08
CA ALA A 102 0.58 -1.73 9.03
C ALA A 102 0.67 -2.33 10.44
N ALA A 103 0.56 -3.66 10.54
CA ALA A 103 0.67 -4.37 11.81
C ALA A 103 2.02 -4.11 12.51
N SER A 104 3.12 -4.11 11.75
CA SER A 104 4.46 -3.78 12.26
C SER A 104 4.51 -2.36 12.85
N HIS A 105 4.02 -1.36 12.11
CA HIS A 105 4.00 0.02 12.60
C HIS A 105 3.09 0.22 13.81
N ARG A 106 1.93 -0.46 13.87
CA ARG A 106 1.07 -0.47 15.05
C ARG A 106 1.79 -1.01 16.29
N GLN A 107 2.58 -2.07 16.14
CA GLN A 107 3.38 -2.62 17.25
C GLN A 107 4.45 -1.64 17.73
N ILE A 108 5.14 -0.95 16.81
CA ILE A 108 6.14 0.05 17.17
C ILE A 108 5.48 1.23 17.91
N ALA A 109 4.37 1.75 17.40
CA ALA A 109 3.61 2.82 18.06
C ALA A 109 3.18 2.41 19.48
N ALA A 110 2.66 1.19 19.64
CA ALA A 110 2.28 0.67 20.95
C ALA A 110 3.46 0.53 21.91
N ARG A 111 4.65 0.16 21.42
CA ARG A 111 5.88 0.10 22.22
C ARG A 111 6.29 1.50 22.68
N LEU A 112 6.39 2.46 21.77
CA LEU A 112 6.79 3.84 22.08
C LEU A 112 5.85 4.50 23.08
N ALA A 113 4.53 4.28 22.94
CA ALA A 113 3.54 4.80 23.88
C ALA A 113 3.73 4.27 25.31
N ARG A 114 4.09 2.98 25.45
CA ARG A 114 4.39 2.37 26.76
C ARG A 114 5.69 2.92 27.35
N GLU A 115 6.71 3.07 26.53
CA GLU A 115 8.00 3.63 26.96
C GLU A 115 7.84 5.10 27.41
N SER A 116 7.07 5.92 26.69
CA SER A 116 6.76 7.29 27.12
C SER A 116 5.91 7.35 28.39
N GLY A 117 4.99 6.39 28.58
CA GLY A 117 4.15 6.33 29.78
C GLY A 117 4.90 5.86 31.04
N ASN A 118 5.97 5.08 30.87
CA ASN A 118 6.82 4.59 31.96
C ASN A 118 7.91 5.60 32.39
N ALA A 119 8.07 6.70 31.65
CA ALA A 119 8.98 7.80 31.99
C ALA A 119 8.37 8.72 33.06
N THR A 120 8.11 8.20 34.25
CA THR A 120 7.69 9.00 35.41
C THR A 120 8.86 9.89 35.86
N PRO A 121 8.65 11.19 36.21
CA PRO A 121 9.71 12.03 36.76
C PRO A 121 10.25 11.40 38.05
N ARG A 122 11.55 11.12 38.07
CA ARG A 122 12.26 10.70 39.28
C ARG A 122 12.07 11.84 40.29
N PRO A 123 11.48 11.61 41.48
CA PRO A 123 11.32 12.68 42.45
C PRO A 123 12.72 13.19 42.82
N ASP A 124 12.92 14.49 42.62
CA ASP A 124 14.09 15.22 43.06
C ASP A 124 14.27 14.96 44.55
N ARG A 125 15.21 14.08 44.89
CA ARG A 125 15.63 13.90 46.28
C ARG A 125 16.63 14.99 46.56
N GLY A 126 16.12 16.19 46.76
CA GLY A 126 16.84 17.23 47.49
C GLY A 126 17.23 16.69 48.86
N ARG A 127 18.54 16.57 49.09
CA ARG A 127 19.15 16.62 50.40
C ARG A 127 20.55 17.19 50.26
#